data_AF-A0A1Y4JUX6-F1
#
_entry.id   AF-A0A1Y4JUX6-F1
#
_cell.length_a   1.000
_cell.length_b   1.000
_cell.length_c   1.000
_cell.angle_alpha   90.00
_cell.angle_beta   90.00
_cell.angle_gamma   90.00
#
_symmetry.space_group_name_H-M   'P 1'
#
loop_
_entity.id
_entity.type
_entity.pdbx_description
1 polymer ?
#
loop_
_entity_poly.entity_id
_entity_poly.type
_entity_poly.pdbx_seq_one_letter_code
_entity_poly.pdbx_strand_id
1 'polypeptide(L)'
;MNRNIITISEMGIVSIPATPVWMTKFKIADLFGVFSCDIRKAIRVIYKNKELTETDTMKYIKQPDGISYDVYNLEMIIAIAFRICSKESILFRRFVINKICATKKGSPVTLFLSCGKGSNLWYS
;
A
#
# COMPACT_ATOMS: atom_id res chain seq x y z
N MET A 1 1.78 11.43 17.96
CA MET A 1 1.76 12.02 16.61
C MET A 1 0.52 11.51 15.89
N ASN A 2 -0.45 12.38 15.58
CA ASN A 2 -1.69 12.00 14.88
C ASN A 2 -1.33 11.67 13.42
N ARG A 3 -1.23 10.37 13.09
CA ARG A 3 -0.96 9.92 11.73
C ARG A 3 -2.29 9.67 11.04
N ASN A 4 -2.53 10.39 9.95
CA ASN A 4 -3.69 10.15 9.11
C ASN A 4 -3.49 8.83 8.35
N ILE A 5 -4.43 7.91 8.55
CA ILE A 5 -4.40 6.56 7.99
C ILE A 5 -5.43 6.48 6.87
N ILE A 6 -5.12 5.68 5.85
CA ILE A 6 -6.14 5.23 4.91
C ILE A 6 -7.02 4.23 5.67
N THR A 7 -8.32 4.32 5.46
CA THR A 7 -9.28 3.36 5.98
C THR A 7 -10.18 2.83 4.87
N ILE A 8 -10.58 1.57 5.01
CA ILE A 8 -11.62 0.94 4.20
C ILE A 8 -12.72 0.60 5.18
N SER A 9 -13.90 1.21 5.01
CA SER A 9 -15.05 0.89 5.85
C SER A 9 -15.57 -0.52 5.54
N GLU A 10 -16.36 -1.09 6.45
CA GLU A 10 -17.04 -2.38 6.22
C GLU A 10 -17.95 -2.34 4.98
N MET A 11 -18.47 -1.15 4.62
CA MET A 11 -19.22 -0.90 3.38
C MET A 11 -18.33 -0.79 2.13
N GLY A 12 -17.02 -0.98 2.26
CA GLY A 12 -16.05 -0.93 1.17
C GLY A 12 -15.72 0.49 0.67
N ILE A 13 -16.03 1.53 1.46
CA ILE A 13 -15.69 2.91 1.12
C ILE A 13 -14.23 3.17 1.50
N VAL A 14 -13.41 3.54 0.52
CA VAL A 14 -12.01 3.93 0.73
C VAL A 14 -11.93 5.42 1.04
N SER A 15 -11.40 5.76 2.21
CA SER A 15 -11.12 7.14 2.61
C SER A 15 -9.61 7.39 2.61
N ILE A 16 -9.18 8.36 1.80
CA ILE A 16 -7.80 8.86 1.79
C ILE A 16 -7.81 10.27 2.38
N PRO A 17 -6.98 10.55 3.40
CA PRO A 17 -6.89 11.89 3.98
C PRO A 17 -6.31 12.89 2.97
N ALA A 18 -6.69 14.16 3.09
CA ALA A 18 -6.18 15.25 2.24
C ALA A 18 -4.70 15.65 2.52
N THR A 19 -4.04 14.94 3.43
CA THR A 19 -2.67 15.22 3.87
C THR A 19 -1.75 14.04 3.56
N PRO A 20 -0.42 14.23 3.55
CA PRO A 20 0.52 13.15 3.23
C PRO A 20 0.32 11.92 4.14
N VAL A 21 0.08 10.77 3.50
CA VAL A 21 -0.11 9.49 4.20
C VAL A 21 1.25 8.90 4.57
N TRP A 22 1.39 8.53 5.84
CA TRP A 22 2.53 7.77 6.36
C TRP A 22 2.02 6.66 7.26
N MET A 23 2.10 5.41 6.78
CA MET A 23 1.59 4.23 7.51
C MET A 23 2.70 3.25 7.83
N THR A 24 2.65 2.67 9.02
CA THR A 24 3.55 1.56 9.40
C THR A 24 3.10 0.30 8.68
N LYS A 25 4.03 -0.66 8.50
CA LYS A 25 3.71 -1.98 7.92
C LYS A 25 2.52 -2.68 8.58
N PHE A 26 2.33 -2.49 9.89
CA PHE A 26 1.22 -3.08 10.64
C PHE A 26 -0.11 -2.45 10.25
N LYS A 27 -0.17 -1.12 10.18
CA LYS A 27 -1.37 -0.41 9.73
C LYS A 27 -1.73 -0.74 8.28
N ILE A 28 -0.74 -1.00 7.42
CA ILE A 28 -0.97 -1.46 6.04
C ILE A 28 -1.51 -2.90 6.03
N ALA A 29 -1.01 -3.76 6.92
CA ALA A 29 -1.51 -5.12 7.09
C ALA A 29 -2.98 -5.10 7.51
N ASP A 30 -3.33 -4.27 8.51
CA ASP A 30 -4.70 -4.08 8.98
C ASP A 30 -5.60 -3.51 7.87
N LEU A 31 -5.11 -2.52 7.11
CA LEU A 31 -5.82 -1.93 5.97
C LEU A 31 -6.21 -2.97 4.92
N PHE A 32 -5.35 -3.94 4.66
CA PHE A 32 -5.58 -4.97 3.65
C PHE A 32 -6.10 -6.29 4.21
N GLY A 33 -6.32 -6.41 5.52
CA GLY A 33 -6.76 -7.65 6.15
C GLY A 33 -5.78 -8.82 5.95
N VAL A 34 -4.48 -8.55 5.91
CA VAL A 34 -3.42 -9.56 5.68
C VAL A 34 -2.39 -9.57 6.81
N PHE A 35 -1.51 -10.57 6.83
CA PHE A 35 -0.47 -10.62 7.84
C PHE A 35 0.64 -9.63 7.54
N SER A 36 1.26 -9.08 8.60
CA SER A 36 2.41 -8.18 8.47
C SER A 36 3.61 -8.82 7.77
N CYS A 37 3.70 -10.15 7.74
CA CYS A 37 4.72 -10.87 6.98
C CYS A 37 4.52 -10.75 5.47
N ASP A 38 3.28 -10.64 5.00
CA ASP A 38 2.93 -10.50 3.58
C ASP A 38 3.29 -9.11 3.08
N ILE A 39 3.00 -8.10 3.91
CA ILE A 39 3.45 -6.72 3.68
C ILE A 39 4.98 -6.66 3.59
N ARG A 40 5.69 -7.31 4.53
CA ARG A 40 7.15 -7.36 4.52
C ARG A 40 7.70 -8.02 3.25
N LYS A 41 7.09 -9.12 2.81
CA LYS A 41 7.46 -9.82 1.56
C LYS A 41 7.23 -8.92 0.35
N ALA A 42 6.07 -8.25 0.27
CA ALA A 42 5.74 -7.35 -0.83
C ALA A 42 6.75 -6.19 -0.92
N ILE A 43 7.03 -5.51 0.19
CA ILE A 43 8.02 -4.41 0.25
C ILE A 43 9.40 -4.87 -0.23
N ARG A 44 9.87 -6.02 0.23
CA ARG A 44 11.17 -6.58 -0.19
C ARG A 44 11.23 -6.81 -1.70
N VAL A 45 10.15 -7.34 -2.30
CA VAL A 45 10.09 -7.59 -3.74
C VAL A 45 10.07 -6.28 -4.53
N ILE A 46 9.30 -5.29 -4.09
CA ILE A 46 9.23 -3.96 -4.71
C ILE A 46 10.63 -3.33 -4.81
N TYR A 47 11.37 -3.31 -3.69
CA TYR A 47 12.71 -2.74 -3.67
C TYR A 47 13.73 -3.59 -4.43
N LYS A 48 13.65 -4.93 -4.31
CA LYS A 48 14.51 -5.84 -5.09
C LYS A 48 14.35 -5.64 -6.59
N ASN A 49 13.12 -5.42 -7.05
CA ASN A 49 12.81 -5.18 -8.45
C ASN A 49 13.05 -3.72 -8.89
N LYS A 50 13.51 -2.85 -7.97
CA LYS A 50 13.72 -1.42 -8.20
C LYS A 50 12.48 -0.70 -8.74
N GLU A 51 11.29 -1.15 -8.32
CA GLU A 51 10.04 -0.49 -8.68
C GLU A 51 9.86 0.83 -7.95
N LEU A 52 10.38 0.91 -6.72
CA LEU A 52 10.41 2.09 -5.87
C LEU A 52 11.79 2.18 -5.19
N THR A 53 12.13 3.37 -4.72
CA THR A 53 13.36 3.70 -3.99
C THR A 53 13.08 3.85 -2.50
N GLU A 54 13.95 3.30 -1.65
CA GLU A 54 13.79 3.39 -0.19
C GLU A 54 13.85 4.84 0.31
N THR A 55 14.69 5.68 -0.32
CA THR A 55 14.89 7.08 0.07
C THR A 55 13.62 7.92 -0.02
N ASP A 56 12.77 7.62 -1.00
CA ASP A 56 11.61 8.46 -1.33
C ASP A 56 10.33 7.92 -0.69
N THR A 57 10.28 6.60 -0.48
CA THR A 57 9.06 5.89 -0.08
C THR A 57 9.04 5.44 1.38
N MET A 58 10.18 5.46 2.07
CA MET A 58 10.32 5.08 3.48
C MET A 58 10.89 6.21 4.33
N LYS A 59 10.32 6.39 5.52
CA LYS A 59 10.87 7.26 6.57
C LYS A 59 11.04 6.50 7.86
N TYR A 60 12.14 6.79 8.54
CA TYR A 60 12.40 6.30 9.88
C TYR A 60 11.91 7.32 10.90
N ILE A 61 10.91 6.95 11.69
CA ILE A 61 10.39 7.83 12.75
C ILE A 61 10.75 7.22 14.10
N LYS A 62 11.53 7.96 14.89
CA LYS A 62 11.76 7.67 16.31
C LYS A 62 10.59 8.21 17.12
N GLN A 63 9.92 7.34 17.86
CA GLN A 63 8.93 7.77 18.84
C GLN A 63 9.64 8.22 20.14
N PRO A 64 8.98 9.05 20.97
CA PRO A 64 9.55 9.54 22.23
C PRO A 64 9.86 8.43 23.24
N ASP A 65 9.22 7.26 23.08
CA ASP A 65 9.43 6.04 23.86
C ASP A 65 10.73 5.29 23.49
N GLY A 66 11.53 5.83 22.56
CA GLY A 66 12.77 5.22 22.08
C GLY A 66 12.55 4.15 21.02
N ILE A 67 11.31 3.81 20.68
CA ILE A 67 10.98 2.81 19.68
C ILE A 67 10.87 3.47 18.31
N SER A 68 11.60 2.91 17.35
CA SER A 68 11.60 3.38 15.98
C SER A 68 10.74 2.52 15.07
N TYR A 69 10.02 3.16 14.15
CA TYR A 69 9.20 2.48 13.17
C TYR A 69 9.46 3.01 11.76
N ASP A 70 9.51 2.07 10.83
CA ASP A 70 9.47 2.35 9.40
C ASP A 70 8.05 2.72 9.00
N VAL A 71 7.90 3.90 8.41
CA VAL A 71 6.64 4.34 7.80
C VAL A 71 6.81 4.47 6.29
N TYR A 72 5.73 4.16 5.58
CA TYR A 72 5.69 4.12 4.13
C TYR A 72 4.69 5.13 3.59
N ASN A 73 5.02 5.74 2.45
CA ASN A 73 4.19 6.73 1.77
C ASN A 73 3.04 6.07 0.98
N LEU A 74 2.20 6.90 0.37
CA LEU A 74 1.06 6.45 -0.45
C LEU A 74 1.50 5.57 -1.65
N GLU A 75 2.61 5.89 -2.30
CA GLU A 75 3.10 5.17 -3.47
C GLU A 75 3.43 3.72 -3.14
N MET A 76 4.11 3.49 -2.02
CA MET A 76 4.37 2.15 -1.52
C MET A 76 3.07 1.40 -1.19
N ILE A 77 2.09 2.06 -0.57
CA ILE A 77 0.79 1.44 -0.25
C ILE A 77 0.05 1.02 -1.53
N ILE A 78 0.08 1.85 -2.59
CA ILE A 78 -0.48 1.51 -3.90
C ILE A 78 0.25 0.32 -4.50
N ALA A 79 1.59 0.32 -4.52
CA ALA A 79 2.37 -0.79 -5.07
C ALA A 79 2.08 -2.11 -4.34
N ILE A 80 1.94 -2.09 -3.02
CA ILE A 80 1.55 -3.26 -2.22
C ILE A 80 0.15 -3.75 -2.59
N ALA A 81 -0.83 -2.85 -2.76
CA ALA A 81 -2.20 -3.22 -3.11
C ALA A 81 -2.30 -4.00 -4.42
N PHE A 82 -1.39 -3.74 -5.36
CA PHE A 82 -1.30 -4.46 -6.64
C PHE A 82 -0.53 -5.78 -6.58
N ARG A 83 0.16 -6.06 -5.48
CA ARG A 83 0.88 -7.33 -5.26
C ARG A 83 0.09 -8.31 -4.38
N ILE A 84 -0.74 -7.80 -3.47
CA ILE A 84 -1.50 -8.62 -2.52
C ILE A 84 -2.91 -8.88 -3.06
N CYS A 85 -3.41 -10.10 -2.85
CA CYS A 85 -4.76 -10.50 -3.22
C CYS A 85 -5.63 -10.67 -1.96
N SER A 86 -6.19 -9.56 -1.46
CA SER A 86 -7.22 -9.56 -0.42
C SER A 86 -8.48 -8.84 -0.90
N LYS A 87 -9.61 -9.02 -0.20
CA LYS A 87 -10.86 -8.34 -0.53
C LYS A 87 -10.68 -6.82 -0.50
N GLU A 88 -9.99 -6.34 0.53
CA GLU A 88 -9.65 -4.95 0.78
C GLU A 88 -8.69 -4.41 -0.28
N SER A 89 -7.69 -5.20 -0.71
CA SER A 89 -6.76 -4.79 -1.77
C SER A 89 -7.46 -4.65 -3.12
N ILE A 90 -8.47 -5.50 -3.42
CA ILE A 90 -9.28 -5.40 -4.65
C ILE A 90 -10.09 -4.10 -4.64
N LEU A 91 -10.74 -3.78 -3.52
CA LEU A 91 -11.50 -2.53 -3.36
C LEU A 91 -10.60 -1.30 -3.52
N PHE A 92 -9.42 -1.33 -2.87
CA PHE A 92 -8.45 -0.25 -2.97
C PHE A 92 -7.93 -0.06 -4.40
N ARG A 93 -7.60 -1.15 -5.11
CA ARG A 93 -7.19 -1.10 -6.52
C ARG A 93 -8.27 -0.45 -7.39
N ARG A 94 -9.53 -0.84 -7.23
CA ARG A 94 -10.66 -0.25 -7.98
C ARG A 94 -10.80 1.23 -7.67
N PHE A 95 -10.65 1.63 -6.42
CA PHE A 95 -10.67 3.04 -6.02
C PHE A 95 -9.55 3.85 -6.71
N VAL A 96 -8.32 3.35 -6.67
CA VAL A 96 -7.15 4.01 -7.30
C VAL A 96 -7.36 4.16 -8.80
N ILE A 97 -7.77 3.09 -9.49
CA ILE A 97 -8.05 3.11 -10.94
C ILE A 97 -9.16 4.12 -11.26
N ASN A 98 -10.28 4.07 -10.53
CA ASN A 98 -11.39 4.99 -10.75
C ASN A 98 -10.99 6.46 -10.57
N LYS A 99 -10.16 6.76 -9.55
CA LYS A 99 -9.65 8.11 -9.32
C LYS A 99 -8.75 8.57 -10.46
N ILE A 100 -7.85 7.72 -10.93
CA ILE A 100 -6.95 8.03 -12.04
C ILE A 100 -7.73 8.26 -13.35
N CYS A 101 -8.70 7.39 -13.66
CA CYS A 101 -9.56 7.52 -14.84
C CYS A 101 -10.44 8.77 -14.79
N ALA A 102 -10.94 9.15 -13.61
CA ALA A 102 -11.73 10.37 -13.43
C ALA A 102 -10.91 11.64 -13.70
N THR A 103 -9.64 11.66 -13.29
CA THR A 103 -8.74 12.81 -13.51
C THR A 103 -8.32 12.94 -14.97
N LYS A 104 -8.19 11.83 -15.71
CA LYS A 104 -7.75 11.81 -17.12
C LYS A 104 -8.89 11.50 -18.09
N LYS A 105 -10.00 12.26 -18.03
CA LYS A 105 -11.10 12.15 -19.01
C LYS A 105 -10.56 12.17 -20.45
N GLY A 106 -10.53 11.03 -21.12
CA GLY A 106 -10.21 10.89 -22.55
C GLY A 106 -8.86 10.26 -22.89
N SER A 107 -7.96 9.97 -21.94
CA SER A 107 -6.72 9.22 -22.23
C SER A 107 -6.65 7.92 -21.42
N PRO A 108 -6.41 6.76 -22.07
CA PRO A 108 -6.19 5.52 -21.33
C PRO A 108 -4.95 5.68 -20.45
N VAL A 109 -5.09 5.39 -19.15
CA VAL A 109 -3.96 5.40 -18.21
C VAL A 109 -3.45 3.98 -18.05
N THR A 110 -2.22 3.74 -18.51
CA THR A 110 -1.52 2.46 -18.36
C THR A 110 -0.66 2.50 -17.09
N LEU A 111 -0.95 1.62 -16.13
CA LEU A 111 -0.10 1.39 -14.96
C LEU A 111 0.73 0.12 -15.21
N PHE A 112 2.06 0.26 -15.29
CA PHE A 112 2.97 -0.88 -15.35
C PHE A 112 3.28 -1.35 -13.94
N LEU A 113 2.77 -2.53 -13.58
CA LEU A 113 2.98 -3.15 -12.28
C LEU A 113 3.50 -4.57 -12.53
N SER A 114 4.69 -4.90 -12.01
CA SER A 114 5.16 -6.28 -12.06
C SER A 114 4.45 -7.10 -10.98
N CYS A 115 3.33 -7.74 -11.35
CA CYS A 115 2.72 -8.73 -10.48
C CYS A 115 3.54 -10.02 -10.61
N GLY A 116 4.36 -10.30 -9.60
CA GLY A 116 5.09 -11.56 -9.54
C GLY A 116 4.07 -12.70 -9.48
N LYS A 117 4.08 -13.58 -10.48
CA LYS A 117 3.25 -14.79 -10.55
C LYS A 117 3.79 -15.84 -9.58
N GLY A 118 3.86 -15.49 -8.29
CA GLY A 118 4.02 -16.47 -7.23
C GLY A 118 2.65 -17.10 -7.03
N SER A 119 2.51 -18.37 -7.41
CA SER A 119 1.40 -19.18 -6.93
C SER A 119 1.31 -18.97 -5.42
N ASN A 120 0.15 -18.52 -5.00
CA ASN A 120 -0.27 -18.37 -3.63
C ASN A 120 -0.37 -19.77 -2.97
N LEU A 121 0.75 -20.46 -2.80
CA LEU A 121 0.89 -21.58 -1.85
C LEU A 121 1.00 -20.95 -0.45
N TRP A 122 -0.09 -20.31 -0.01
CA TRP A 122 -0.22 -19.81 1.36
C TRP A 122 -0.65 -20.92 2.34
N TYR A 123 -0.78 -22.15 1.84
CA TYR A 123 -0.89 -23.38 2.62
C TYR A 123 -0.12 -24.50 1.90
N SER A 124 1.15 -24.69 2.26
CA SER A 124 1.89 -25.96 2.12
C SER A 124 2.99 -25.98 3.17
#